data_AF-A0A382MRQ0-F1
#
_entry.id   AF-A0A382MRQ0-F1
#
_cell.length_a   1.000
_cell.length_b   1.000
_cell.length_c   1.000
_cell.angle_alpha   90.00
_cell.angle_beta   90.00
_cell.angle_gamma   90.00
#
_symmetry.space_group_name_H-M   'P 1'
#
loop_
_entity.id
_entity.type
_entity.pdbx_description
1 polymer ?
#
loop_
_entity_poly.entity_id
_entity_poly.type
_entity_poly.pdbx_seq_one_letter_code
_entity_poly.pdbx_strand_id
1 'polypeptide(L)'
;MKIISTTIFSVIIYLSFSGCVENEQLPDQVDPELSLVGFTDSTILPVEGIVTITAEANDNTGISKIEFYIDNILIFTDTSAPYEYEWDTSEYSNCEIYTIKVVAYDNSLNSTEVEYSVFVENQNLLEINVETWHTDLGLDHRLEQLNDRYFGTPCFPPTALDVNIFTSEIYQEIDGFGAALTNSSAWLIDNSTRREKIIEDLFSPDSGIGISYIRLAMGSSDFVQGEHYSYAETPNDMDLSEFSIERDREHIIPVLQDIL
;
A
#
# COMPACT_ATOMS: atom_id res chain seq x y z
N MET A 1 13.27 -82.20 86.52
CA MET A 1 14.13 -81.45 85.57
C MET A 1 13.55 -81.60 84.17
N LYS A 2 12.69 -80.65 83.76
CA LYS A 2 12.27 -80.45 82.36
C LYS A 2 11.49 -79.11 82.24
N ILE A 3 12.27 -78.10 81.86
CA ILE A 3 12.01 -77.00 80.92
C ILE A 3 10.66 -76.25 81.03
N ILE A 4 10.76 -75.02 81.55
CA ILE A 4 9.77 -73.93 81.46
C ILE A 4 9.78 -73.39 80.02
N SER A 5 8.63 -73.40 79.35
CA SER A 5 8.43 -72.77 78.03
C SER A 5 7.62 -71.49 78.22
N THR A 6 8.28 -70.34 78.08
CA THR A 6 7.67 -69.02 78.20
C THR A 6 7.19 -68.59 76.81
N THR A 7 5.88 -68.59 76.59
CA THR A 7 5.27 -68.07 75.35
C THR A 7 5.16 -66.55 75.44
N ILE A 8 5.96 -65.81 74.67
CA ILE A 8 5.87 -64.35 74.53
C ILE A 8 4.75 -64.03 73.52
N PHE A 9 3.66 -63.44 73.99
CA PHE A 9 2.61 -62.88 73.14
C PHE A 9 3.06 -61.50 72.65
N SER A 10 3.48 -61.40 71.39
CA SER A 10 3.81 -60.12 70.75
C SER A 10 2.53 -59.51 70.18
N VAL A 11 1.99 -58.48 70.84
CA VAL A 11 0.88 -57.68 70.32
C VAL A 11 1.47 -56.62 69.40
N ILE A 12 1.41 -56.86 68.09
CA ILE A 12 1.70 -55.84 67.08
C ILE A 12 0.46 -54.97 66.97
N ILE A 13 0.51 -53.78 67.57
CA ILE A 13 -0.49 -52.73 67.37
C ILE A 13 -0.25 -52.15 65.96
N TYR A 14 -1.10 -52.52 65.00
CA TYR A 14 -1.21 -51.80 63.74
C TYR A 14 -1.88 -50.44 64.02
N LEU A 15 -1.07 -49.40 64.18
CA LEU A 15 -1.55 -48.03 63.99
C LEU A 15 -1.80 -47.86 62.49
N SER A 16 -3.02 -48.08 62.05
CA SER A 16 -3.48 -47.60 60.75
C SER A 16 -3.60 -46.08 60.82
N PHE A 17 -2.54 -45.37 60.42
CA PHE A 17 -2.69 -43.98 60.00
C PHE A 17 -3.59 -43.99 58.77
N SER A 18 -4.88 -43.66 58.95
CA SER A 18 -5.66 -43.07 57.85
C SER A 18 -5.10 -41.67 57.65
N GLY A 19 -3.97 -41.59 56.93
CA GLY A 19 -3.57 -40.34 56.31
C GLY A 19 -4.70 -39.95 55.37
N CYS A 20 -5.29 -38.78 55.60
CA CYS A 20 -6.01 -38.11 54.54
C CYS A 20 -5.00 -37.92 53.40
N VAL A 21 -5.17 -38.63 52.29
CA VAL A 21 -4.47 -38.27 51.05
C VAL A 21 -5.16 -36.98 50.62
N GLU A 22 -4.65 -35.85 51.09
CA GLU A 22 -4.94 -34.58 50.47
C GLU A 22 -4.33 -34.68 49.07
N ASN A 23 -5.21 -34.72 48.07
CA ASN A 23 -4.81 -34.78 46.67
C ASN A 23 -4.28 -33.39 46.28
N GLU A 24 -3.10 -33.03 46.78
CA GLU A 24 -2.39 -31.85 46.31
C GLU A 24 -2.02 -32.13 44.85
N GLN A 25 -2.73 -31.48 43.93
CA GLN A 25 -2.31 -31.46 42.53
C GLN A 25 -0.90 -30.85 42.48
N LEU A 26 0.02 -31.55 41.82
CA LEU A 26 1.35 -31.00 41.57
C LEU A 26 1.21 -29.66 40.84
N PRO A 27 2.03 -28.64 41.17
CA PRO A 27 2.03 -27.38 40.45
C PRO A 27 2.35 -27.65 38.98
N ASP A 28 1.68 -26.94 38.08
CA ASP A 28 1.93 -27.07 36.65
C ASP A 28 3.36 -26.66 36.31
N GLN A 29 3.96 -27.37 35.36
CA GLN A 29 5.32 -27.16 34.87
C GLN A 29 5.38 -27.15 33.33
N VAL A 30 4.23 -27.15 32.66
CA VAL A 30 4.16 -27.07 31.20
C VAL A 30 4.27 -25.60 30.80
N ASP A 31 5.22 -25.27 29.92
CA ASP A 31 5.33 -23.92 29.38
C ASP A 31 4.21 -23.67 28.35
N PRO A 32 3.69 -22.43 28.24
CA PRO A 32 2.69 -22.08 27.24
C PRO A 32 3.25 -22.25 25.82
N GLU A 33 2.43 -22.68 24.87
CA GLU A 33 2.74 -22.56 23.44
C GLU A 33 2.49 -21.11 23.01
N LEU A 34 3.37 -20.55 22.18
CA LEU A 34 3.32 -19.16 21.73
C LEU A 34 3.74 -19.03 20.26
N SER A 35 2.98 -18.28 19.48
CA SER A 35 3.34 -17.84 18.13
C SER A 35 2.81 -16.44 17.84
N LEU A 36 3.39 -15.74 16.86
CA LEU A 36 2.89 -14.44 16.38
C LEU A 36 2.26 -14.57 15.00
N VAL A 37 1.12 -13.92 14.80
CA VAL A 37 0.43 -13.90 13.51
C VAL A 37 1.18 -12.99 12.53
N GLY A 38 1.57 -13.52 11.37
CA GLY A 38 2.19 -12.73 10.31
C GLY A 38 3.71 -12.58 10.39
N PHE A 39 4.37 -13.11 11.42
CA PHE A 39 5.84 -13.08 11.58
C PHE A 39 6.45 -14.45 11.31
N THR A 40 7.55 -14.52 10.54
CA THR A 40 8.27 -15.78 10.26
C THR A 40 9.78 -15.57 10.28
N ASP A 41 10.55 -16.60 10.66
CA ASP A 41 12.02 -16.50 10.85
C ASP A 41 12.81 -16.34 9.55
N SER A 42 12.18 -16.58 8.40
CA SER A 42 12.89 -16.70 7.11
C SER A 42 13.26 -15.36 6.47
N THR A 43 12.63 -14.25 6.89
CA THR A 43 12.81 -12.94 6.27
C THR A 43 12.61 -11.82 7.28
N ILE A 44 13.51 -10.84 7.31
CA ILE A 44 13.30 -9.57 8.02
C ILE A 44 12.20 -8.81 7.27
N LEU A 45 11.06 -8.60 7.92
CA LEU A 45 9.91 -7.94 7.34
C LEU A 45 10.07 -6.41 7.43
N PRO A 46 9.91 -5.65 6.34
CA PRO A 46 9.77 -4.20 6.42
C PRO A 46 8.42 -3.84 7.03
N VAL A 47 8.42 -2.90 7.97
CA VAL A 47 7.22 -2.41 8.65
C VAL A 47 7.21 -0.89 8.72
N GLU A 48 6.02 -0.28 8.68
CA GLU A 48 5.81 1.16 8.75
C GLU A 48 4.46 1.52 9.41
N GLY A 49 4.35 2.71 9.97
CA GLY A 49 3.13 3.21 10.61
C GLY A 49 2.71 2.38 11.84
N ILE A 50 1.41 2.12 11.97
CA ILE A 50 0.85 1.30 13.05
C ILE A 50 0.94 -0.19 12.68
N VAL A 51 1.70 -0.96 13.45
CA VAL A 51 1.87 -2.40 13.30
C VAL A 51 1.15 -3.12 14.43
N THR A 52 0.13 -3.91 14.12
CA THR A 52 -0.55 -4.75 15.12
C THR A 52 0.23 -6.06 15.33
N ILE A 53 0.74 -6.27 16.53
CA ILE A 53 1.43 -7.49 16.94
C ILE A 53 0.41 -8.37 17.68
N THR A 54 -0.06 -9.42 17.01
CA THR A 54 -1.03 -10.38 17.56
C THR A 54 -0.31 -11.64 18.01
N ALA A 55 -0.52 -12.02 19.28
CA ALA A 55 0.04 -13.22 19.88
C ALA A 55 -1.03 -14.31 20.07
N GLU A 56 -0.74 -15.51 19.55
CA GLU A 56 -1.54 -16.70 19.80
C GLU A 56 -0.81 -17.55 20.85
N ALA A 57 -1.43 -17.69 22.03
CA ALA A 57 -0.88 -18.46 23.12
C ALA A 57 -1.90 -19.43 23.73
N ASN A 58 -1.46 -20.64 24.04
CA ASN A 58 -2.28 -21.66 24.69
C ASN A 58 -1.49 -22.46 25.72
N ASP A 59 -2.16 -22.78 26.82
CA ASP A 59 -1.62 -23.63 27.88
C ASP A 59 -2.73 -24.45 28.55
N ASN A 60 -2.39 -25.55 29.22
CA ASN A 60 -3.37 -26.40 29.93
C ASN A 60 -3.97 -25.75 31.19
N THR A 61 -3.32 -24.74 31.79
CA THR A 61 -3.88 -23.91 32.87
C THR A 61 -4.42 -22.57 32.40
N GLY A 62 -4.23 -22.24 31.11
CA GLY A 62 -4.59 -20.96 30.53
C GLY A 62 -3.50 -19.91 30.72
N ILE A 63 -3.64 -18.82 29.97
CA ILE A 63 -2.65 -17.73 29.93
C ILE A 63 -3.00 -16.67 30.98
N SER A 64 -2.00 -16.26 31.76
CA SER A 64 -2.09 -15.21 32.78
C SER A 64 -1.86 -13.83 32.17
N LYS A 65 -0.81 -13.69 31.35
CA LYS A 65 -0.48 -12.45 30.65
C LYS A 65 0.45 -12.70 29.46
N ILE A 66 0.46 -11.76 28.53
CA ILE A 66 1.46 -11.65 27.46
C ILE A 66 2.15 -10.29 27.59
N GLU A 67 3.48 -10.30 27.52
CA GLU A 67 4.31 -9.11 27.56
C GLU A 67 4.96 -8.87 26.20
N PHE A 68 4.85 -7.64 25.71
CA PHE A 68 5.40 -7.20 24.42
C PHE A 68 6.59 -6.27 24.65
N TYR A 69 7.70 -6.58 24.00
CA TYR A 69 8.97 -5.89 24.11
C TYR A 69 9.46 -5.44 22.73
N ILE A 70 10.05 -4.25 22.67
CA ILE A 70 10.82 -3.75 21.52
C ILE A 70 12.25 -3.53 21.99
N ASP A 71 13.22 -4.18 21.35
CA ASP A 71 14.65 -4.17 21.73
C ASP A 71 14.88 -4.47 23.22
N ASN A 72 14.18 -5.48 23.73
CA ASN A 72 14.19 -5.91 25.14
C ASN A 72 13.63 -4.89 26.15
N ILE A 73 13.02 -3.78 25.70
CA ILE A 73 12.30 -2.85 26.56
C ILE A 73 10.83 -3.27 26.61
N LEU A 74 10.29 -3.51 27.81
CA LEU A 74 8.86 -3.83 27.98
C LEU A 74 8.02 -2.60 27.60
N ILE A 75 7.16 -2.75 26.59
CA ILE A 75 6.30 -1.67 26.10
C ILE A 75 4.86 -1.88 26.54
N PHE A 76 4.38 -3.12 26.56
CA PHE A 76 2.97 -3.42 26.88
C PHE A 76 2.80 -4.77 27.56
N THR A 77 1.74 -4.89 28.37
CA THR A 77 1.30 -6.15 28.97
C THR A 77 -0.18 -6.31 28.71
N ASP A 78 -0.56 -7.40 28.06
CA ASP A 78 -1.94 -7.79 27.85
C ASP A 78 -2.32 -8.95 28.77
N THR A 79 -3.52 -8.91 29.33
CA THR A 79 -4.05 -9.93 30.25
C THR A 79 -5.36 -10.55 29.76
N SER A 80 -5.82 -10.20 28.55
CA SER A 80 -7.08 -10.69 28.00
C SER A 80 -7.01 -10.97 26.51
N ALA A 81 -7.45 -12.14 26.08
CA ALA A 81 -7.55 -12.47 24.66
C ALA A 81 -8.63 -11.61 23.94
N PRO A 82 -8.41 -11.22 22.67
CA PRO A 82 -7.22 -11.48 21.84
C PRO A 82 -6.01 -10.66 22.32
N TYR A 83 -4.84 -11.30 22.38
CA TYR A 83 -3.62 -10.67 22.92
C TYR A 83 -2.93 -9.85 21.85
N GLU A 84 -3.02 -8.53 21.93
CA GLU A 84 -2.62 -7.63 20.84
C GLU A 84 -1.93 -6.36 21.35
N TYR A 85 -0.97 -5.87 20.57
CA TYR A 85 -0.34 -4.58 20.78
C TYR A 85 -0.23 -3.80 19.47
N GLU A 86 -0.73 -2.56 19.44
CA GLU A 86 -0.55 -1.63 18.34
C GLU A 86 0.76 -0.86 18.53
N TRP A 87 1.79 -1.23 17.76
CA TRP A 87 3.08 -0.57 17.78
C TRP A 87 3.13 0.56 16.74
N ASP A 88 3.19 1.80 17.20
CA ASP A 88 3.48 2.95 16.34
C ASP A 88 4.98 3.03 16.03
N THR A 89 5.35 2.58 14.84
CA THR A 89 6.74 2.60 14.39
C THR A 89 7.24 4.01 14.10
N SER A 90 6.36 4.99 13.86
CA SER A 90 6.75 6.37 13.51
C SER A 90 7.53 7.11 14.62
N GLU A 91 7.43 6.61 15.85
CA GLU A 91 8.19 7.10 17.01
C GLU A 91 9.65 6.59 17.07
N TYR A 92 10.03 5.67 16.16
CA TYR A 92 11.31 4.98 16.14
C TYR A 92 12.19 5.44 14.96
N SER A 93 13.52 5.29 15.10
CA SER A 93 14.46 5.63 14.04
C SER A 93 14.17 4.83 12.77
N ASN A 94 14.08 5.53 11.64
CA ASN A 94 13.93 4.92 10.33
C ASN A 94 15.21 4.19 9.88
N CYS A 95 15.07 3.20 9.02
CA CYS A 95 16.14 2.44 8.38
C CYS A 95 16.98 1.62 9.36
N GLU A 96 16.35 1.13 10.43
CA GLU A 96 16.98 0.33 11.47
C GLU A 96 16.21 -0.99 11.70
N ILE A 97 16.92 -1.99 12.19
CA ILE A 97 16.32 -3.27 12.59
C ILE A 97 15.95 -3.19 14.06
N TYR A 98 14.72 -3.55 14.38
CA TYR A 98 14.21 -3.68 15.74
C TYR A 98 13.87 -5.15 16.02
N THR A 99 14.00 -5.54 17.28
CA THR A 99 13.61 -6.88 17.74
C THR A 99 12.29 -6.80 18.49
N ILE A 100 11.25 -7.39 17.93
CA ILE A 100 9.99 -7.67 18.63
C ILE A 100 10.21 -8.93 19.45
N LYS A 101 10.06 -8.83 20.77
CA LYS A 101 10.02 -10.00 21.66
C LYS A 101 8.67 -10.07 22.35
N VAL A 102 8.08 -11.24 22.37
CA VAL A 102 6.81 -11.49 23.07
C VAL A 102 7.00 -12.65 24.04
N VAL A 103 6.52 -12.49 25.27
CA VAL A 103 6.62 -13.49 26.34
C VAL A 103 5.23 -13.82 26.85
N ALA A 104 4.82 -15.07 26.78
CA ALA A 104 3.57 -15.55 27.36
C ALA A 104 3.85 -16.20 28.71
N TYR A 105 3.00 -15.92 29.69
CA TYR A 105 3.03 -16.52 31.02
C TYR A 105 1.72 -17.27 31.25
N ASP A 106 1.80 -18.51 31.71
CA ASP A 106 0.63 -19.27 32.16
C ASP A 106 0.17 -18.86 33.58
N ASN A 107 -0.91 -19.46 34.08
CA ASN A 107 -1.42 -19.21 35.44
C ASN A 107 -0.53 -19.77 36.56
N SER A 108 0.47 -20.57 36.23
CA SER A 108 1.44 -21.18 37.14
C SER A 108 2.83 -20.52 37.08
N LEU A 109 2.96 -19.43 36.31
CA LEU A 109 4.17 -18.64 36.06
C LEU A 109 5.25 -19.35 35.23
N ASN A 110 4.91 -20.41 34.50
CA ASN A 110 5.76 -20.93 33.42
C ASN A 110 5.68 -19.98 32.21
N SER A 111 6.69 -19.98 31.35
CA SER A 111 6.79 -18.96 30.30
C SER A 111 7.52 -19.42 29.05
N THR A 112 7.04 -18.95 27.90
CA THR A 112 7.70 -19.10 26.59
C THR A 112 7.88 -17.72 25.97
N GLU A 113 8.99 -17.53 25.26
CA GLU A 113 9.27 -16.32 24.51
C GLU A 113 9.50 -16.62 23.02
N VAL A 114 9.17 -15.64 22.17
CA VAL A 114 9.48 -15.62 20.74
C VAL A 114 10.07 -14.26 20.37
N GLU A 115 11.02 -14.27 19.44
CA GLU A 115 11.67 -13.05 18.95
C GLU A 115 11.63 -12.99 17.43
N TYR A 116 11.33 -11.81 16.87
CA TYR A 116 11.39 -11.54 15.45
C TYR A 116 12.08 -10.21 15.19
N SER A 117 13.00 -10.22 14.22
CA SER A 117 13.60 -8.99 13.71
C SER A 117 12.76 -8.41 12.58
N VAL A 118 12.46 -7.11 12.69
CA VAL A 118 11.75 -6.33 11.67
C VAL A 118 12.58 -5.13 11.28
N PHE A 119 12.43 -4.69 10.04
CA PHE A 119 13.09 -3.50 9.53
C PHE A 119 12.09 -2.35 9.55
N VAL A 120 12.32 -1.35 10.38
CA VAL A 120 11.47 -0.16 10.41
C VAL A 120 11.86 0.71 9.21
N GLU A 121 10.96 0.73 8.24
CA GLU A 121 11.03 1.57 7.05
C GLU A 121 9.90 2.61 7.15
N ASN A 122 9.96 3.45 8.18
CA ASN A 122 9.17 4.67 8.24
C ASN A 122 9.62 5.55 7.10
N GLN A 123 9.05 5.35 5.92
CA GLN A 123 9.27 6.24 4.82
C GLN A 123 9.07 7.65 5.37
N ASN A 124 10.15 8.44 5.40
CA ASN A 124 10.05 9.82 5.84
C ASN A 124 9.46 10.59 4.65
N LEU A 125 8.22 10.23 4.33
CA LEU A 125 7.46 10.68 3.18
C LEU A 125 7.26 12.16 3.42
N LEU A 126 7.92 12.99 2.61
CA LEU A 126 7.43 14.35 2.47
C LEU A 126 6.00 14.26 1.92
N GLU A 127 5.12 15.17 2.36
CA GLU A 127 3.73 15.28 1.85
C GLU A 127 3.65 15.51 0.34
N ILE A 128 4.79 15.63 -0.35
CA ILE A 128 4.85 15.75 -1.79
C ILE A 128 4.54 14.38 -2.41
N ASN A 129 3.27 14.23 -2.79
CA ASN A 129 2.77 13.16 -3.61
C ASN A 129 3.33 13.29 -5.04
N VAL A 130 3.84 12.18 -5.56
CA VAL A 130 4.24 11.99 -6.95
C VAL A 130 3.27 11.01 -7.58
N GLU A 131 2.33 11.55 -8.34
CA GLU A 131 1.44 10.76 -9.16
C GLU A 131 2.21 10.13 -10.32
N THR A 132 1.92 8.86 -10.62
CA THR A 132 2.62 8.12 -11.68
C THR A 132 1.64 7.47 -12.65
N TRP A 133 1.94 7.59 -13.94
CA TRP A 133 1.12 7.06 -15.03
C TRP A 133 1.95 6.15 -15.92
N HIS A 134 1.40 4.99 -16.31
CA HIS A 134 2.11 3.96 -17.05
C HIS A 134 1.38 3.51 -18.33
N THR A 135 2.14 3.35 -19.41
CA THR A 135 1.71 2.69 -20.65
C THR A 135 2.82 1.77 -21.12
N ASP A 136 2.48 0.54 -21.49
CA ASP A 136 3.44 -0.44 -21.99
C ASP A 136 3.10 -0.98 -23.38
N LEU A 137 4.08 -1.65 -24.00
CA LEU A 137 3.93 -2.25 -25.34
C LEU A 137 3.05 -3.51 -25.36
N GLY A 138 2.95 -4.22 -24.23
CA GLY A 138 2.08 -5.39 -24.07
C GLY A 138 0.60 -4.99 -24.01
N LEU A 139 0.33 -3.72 -23.74
CA LEU A 139 -0.99 -3.11 -23.53
C LEU A 139 -1.68 -3.60 -22.26
N ASP A 140 -0.90 -4.09 -21.29
CA ASP A 140 -1.37 -4.48 -19.95
C ASP A 140 -1.73 -3.21 -19.16
N HIS A 141 -0.94 -2.15 -19.32
CA HIS A 141 -1.19 -0.80 -18.82
C HIS A 141 -1.43 0.18 -19.99
N ARG A 142 -2.50 0.99 -19.90
CA ARG A 142 -2.92 1.95 -20.95
C ARG A 142 -3.24 3.30 -20.35
N LEU A 143 -2.22 4.14 -20.19
CA LEU A 143 -2.28 5.38 -19.41
C LEU A 143 -2.99 5.11 -18.06
N GLU A 144 -2.46 4.13 -17.34
CA GLU A 144 -2.99 3.71 -16.05
C GLU A 144 -2.29 4.48 -14.95
N GLN A 145 -3.06 5.08 -14.04
CA GLN A 145 -2.51 5.65 -12.82
C GLN A 145 -2.07 4.51 -11.90
N LEU A 146 -0.79 4.50 -11.55
CA LEU A 146 -0.23 3.58 -10.57
C LEU A 146 -0.33 4.19 -9.17
N ASN A 147 -0.03 3.37 -8.15
CA ASN A 147 0.05 3.86 -6.78
C ASN A 147 1.00 5.06 -6.67
N ASP A 148 0.56 6.04 -5.91
CA ASP A 148 1.31 7.25 -5.59
C ASP A 148 2.69 6.92 -5.03
N ARG A 149 3.65 7.73 -5.43
CA ARG A 149 5.01 7.71 -4.90
C ARG A 149 5.24 8.95 -4.06
N TYR A 150 6.28 8.91 -3.26
CA TYR A 150 6.57 9.98 -2.33
C TYR A 150 8.07 10.21 -2.29
N PHE A 151 8.46 11.45 -2.05
CA PHE A 151 9.85 11.77 -1.80
C PHE A 151 10.22 11.36 -0.38
N GLY A 152 11.33 10.64 -0.26
CA GLY A 152 11.88 10.21 1.02
C GLY A 152 13.37 9.94 0.90
N THR A 153 14.03 9.78 2.04
CA THR A 153 15.39 9.24 2.07
C THR A 153 15.26 7.72 2.04
N PRO A 154 15.70 7.03 0.96
CA PRO A 154 15.61 5.59 0.92
C PRO A 154 16.56 5.00 1.96
N CYS A 155 16.15 3.91 2.59
CA CYS A 155 16.98 3.22 3.58
C CYS A 155 18.18 2.50 2.99
N PHE A 156 18.12 2.23 1.68
CA PHE A 156 19.20 1.64 0.93
C PHE A 156 19.59 2.58 -0.21
N PRO A 157 20.88 2.67 -0.57
CA PRO A 157 21.26 3.36 -1.79
C PRO A 157 20.50 2.72 -2.96
N PRO A 158 19.93 3.52 -3.87
CA PRO A 158 19.21 3.00 -5.01
C PRO A 158 20.12 2.05 -5.79
N THR A 159 19.60 0.86 -6.11
CA THR A 159 20.27 -0.12 -6.98
C THR A 159 20.16 0.24 -8.46
N ALA A 160 19.38 1.27 -8.77
CA ALA A 160 19.05 1.75 -10.11
C ALA A 160 19.89 2.97 -10.51
N LEU A 161 19.72 3.38 -11.77
CA LEU A 161 20.27 4.63 -12.30
C LEU A 161 19.62 5.83 -11.59
N ASP A 162 20.46 6.70 -11.03
CA ASP A 162 20.00 7.96 -10.46
C ASP A 162 19.80 9.03 -11.54
N VAL A 163 18.61 9.63 -11.55
CA VAL A 163 18.29 10.82 -12.36
C VAL A 163 18.17 12.01 -11.42
N ASN A 164 19.07 12.98 -11.56
CA ASN A 164 19.11 14.16 -10.72
C ASN A 164 18.50 15.37 -11.45
N ILE A 165 17.59 16.09 -10.79
CA ILE A 165 16.93 17.29 -11.34
C ILE A 165 17.59 18.53 -10.73
N PHE A 166 18.16 19.40 -11.57
CA PHE A 166 18.80 20.65 -11.14
C PHE A 166 17.90 21.86 -11.45
N THR A 167 17.12 22.33 -10.47
CA THR A 167 16.14 23.42 -10.66
C THR A 167 16.77 24.80 -10.88
N SER A 168 18.09 24.94 -10.65
CA SER A 168 18.85 26.14 -10.98
C SER A 168 19.18 26.28 -12.46
N GLU A 169 19.04 25.19 -13.24
CA GLU A 169 19.27 25.18 -14.68
C GLU A 169 17.94 25.28 -15.43
N ILE A 170 17.68 26.44 -16.01
CA ILE A 170 16.43 26.72 -16.72
C ILE A 170 16.69 26.68 -18.24
N TYR A 171 15.78 26.02 -18.96
CA TYR A 171 15.80 25.90 -20.42
C TYR A 171 14.61 26.64 -21.04
N GLN A 172 13.99 26.11 -22.09
CA GLN A 172 12.83 26.71 -22.74
C GLN A 172 11.56 26.64 -21.87
N GLU A 173 10.69 27.63 -22.05
CA GLU A 173 9.30 27.54 -21.63
C GLU A 173 8.50 26.63 -22.58
N ILE A 174 7.44 26.01 -22.07
CA ILE A 174 6.59 25.09 -22.81
C ILE A 174 5.20 25.71 -22.94
N ASP A 175 4.79 26.01 -24.18
CA ASP A 175 3.46 26.56 -24.46
C ASP A 175 2.35 25.51 -24.29
N GLY A 176 2.62 24.26 -24.63
CA GLY A 176 1.66 23.16 -24.51
C GLY A 176 1.94 21.99 -25.44
N PHE A 177 1.06 21.00 -25.39
CA PHE A 177 1.11 19.80 -26.22
C PHE A 177 -0.27 19.50 -26.79
N GLY A 178 -0.31 18.85 -27.95
CA GLY A 178 -1.57 18.38 -28.49
C GLY A 178 -1.51 17.85 -29.90
N ALA A 179 -2.56 18.10 -30.66
CA ALA A 179 -2.83 17.43 -31.93
C ALA A 179 -3.44 18.39 -32.97
N ALA A 180 -3.60 17.89 -34.19
CA ALA A 180 -4.32 18.62 -35.23
C ALA A 180 -5.82 18.33 -35.15
N LEU A 181 -6.65 19.37 -35.06
CA LEU A 181 -8.09 19.26 -35.28
C LEU A 181 -8.36 19.52 -36.76
N THR A 182 -8.16 18.49 -37.58
CA THR A 182 -8.48 18.51 -39.01
C THR A 182 -9.99 18.52 -39.23
N ASN A 183 -10.43 18.92 -40.43
CA ASN A 183 -11.85 18.85 -40.81
C ASN A 183 -12.42 17.43 -40.61
N SER A 184 -11.70 16.37 -40.99
CA SER A 184 -12.14 14.99 -40.75
C SER A 184 -12.27 14.64 -39.26
N SER A 185 -11.32 15.07 -38.41
CA SER A 185 -11.40 14.80 -36.97
C SER A 185 -12.55 15.57 -36.31
N ALA A 186 -12.76 16.83 -36.69
CA ALA A 186 -13.90 17.61 -36.23
C ALA A 186 -15.23 16.97 -36.65
N TRP A 187 -15.33 16.54 -37.91
CA TRP A 187 -16.51 15.81 -38.40
C TRP A 187 -16.77 14.52 -37.58
N LEU A 188 -15.74 13.73 -37.28
CA LEU A 188 -15.87 12.52 -36.47
C LEU A 188 -16.31 12.81 -35.03
N ILE A 189 -15.77 13.84 -34.40
CA ILE A 189 -16.13 14.24 -33.03
C ILE A 189 -17.56 14.80 -32.99
N ASP A 190 -17.88 15.73 -33.88
CA ASP A 190 -19.18 16.41 -33.97
C ASP A 190 -20.34 15.42 -34.17
N ASN A 191 -20.12 14.37 -34.97
CA ASN A 191 -21.10 13.31 -35.24
C ASN A 191 -21.03 12.13 -34.26
N SER A 192 -20.13 12.14 -33.28
CA SER A 192 -19.99 11.05 -32.31
C SER A 192 -21.08 11.11 -31.25
N THR A 193 -21.69 9.96 -30.93
CA THR A 193 -22.58 9.83 -29.76
C THR A 193 -21.85 9.97 -28.43
N ARG A 194 -20.51 10.01 -28.44
CA ARG A 194 -19.63 10.15 -27.27
C ARG A 194 -18.89 11.48 -27.26
N ARG A 195 -19.36 12.48 -28.02
CA ARG A 195 -18.69 13.79 -28.18
C ARG A 195 -18.22 14.39 -26.86
N GLU A 196 -19.12 14.54 -25.89
CA GLU A 196 -18.79 15.09 -24.56
C GLU A 196 -17.64 14.33 -23.89
N LYS A 197 -17.71 12.99 -23.86
CA LYS A 197 -16.66 12.16 -23.26
C LYS A 197 -15.33 12.25 -23.99
N ILE A 198 -15.35 12.40 -25.32
CA ILE A 198 -14.13 12.59 -26.11
C ILE A 198 -13.49 13.95 -25.78
N ILE A 199 -14.30 15.00 -25.68
CA ILE A 199 -13.82 16.33 -25.31
C ILE A 199 -13.23 16.31 -23.90
N GLU A 200 -13.95 15.71 -22.94
CA GLU A 200 -13.47 15.55 -21.56
C GLU A 200 -12.14 14.79 -21.52
N ASP A 201 -12.07 13.60 -22.11
CA ASP A 201 -10.88 12.74 -22.06
C ASP A 201 -9.65 13.39 -22.69
N LEU A 202 -9.83 14.20 -23.74
CA LEU A 202 -8.73 14.81 -24.47
C LEU A 202 -8.30 16.15 -23.87
N PHE A 203 -9.24 17.00 -23.44
CA PHE A 203 -8.95 18.41 -23.16
C PHE A 203 -9.11 18.80 -21.69
N SER A 204 -9.83 18.03 -20.87
CA SER A 204 -9.91 18.29 -19.44
C SER A 204 -8.54 18.09 -18.78
N PRO A 205 -7.99 19.07 -18.05
CA PRO A 205 -6.75 18.90 -17.29
C PRO A 205 -6.95 18.10 -15.99
N ASP A 206 -8.18 18.03 -15.49
CA ASP A 206 -8.50 17.40 -14.20
C ASP A 206 -8.96 15.94 -14.37
N SER A 207 -9.74 15.68 -15.42
CA SER A 207 -10.37 14.37 -15.68
C SER A 207 -9.91 13.69 -16.97
N GLY A 208 -9.07 14.36 -17.76
CA GLY A 208 -8.54 13.87 -19.03
C GLY A 208 -7.03 14.05 -19.13
N ILE A 209 -6.51 14.04 -20.36
CA ILE A 209 -5.06 14.18 -20.63
C ILE A 209 -4.60 15.63 -20.83
N GLY A 210 -5.50 16.61 -20.72
CA GLY A 210 -5.17 18.03 -20.74
C GLY A 210 -4.45 18.53 -22.01
N ILE A 211 -4.89 18.10 -23.21
CA ILE A 211 -4.40 18.69 -24.47
C ILE A 211 -4.60 20.21 -24.40
N SER A 212 -3.51 20.93 -24.56
CA SER A 212 -3.44 22.39 -24.37
C SER A 212 -3.06 23.15 -25.64
N TYR A 213 -2.78 22.43 -26.75
CA TYR A 213 -2.40 23.04 -28.02
C TYR A 213 -3.09 22.34 -29.20
N ILE A 214 -3.80 23.10 -30.04
CA ILE A 214 -4.43 22.57 -31.26
C ILE A 214 -3.82 23.21 -32.50
N ARG A 215 -3.55 22.38 -33.51
CA ARG A 215 -3.22 22.85 -34.86
C ARG A 215 -4.45 22.79 -35.77
N LEU A 216 -4.77 23.90 -36.42
CA LEU A 216 -5.80 23.97 -37.47
C LEU A 216 -5.15 24.21 -38.83
N ALA A 217 -5.76 23.65 -39.88
CA ALA A 217 -5.46 24.04 -41.24
C ALA A 217 -6.30 25.29 -41.61
N MET A 218 -5.74 26.18 -42.43
CA MET A 218 -6.52 27.22 -43.08
C MET A 218 -7.02 26.67 -44.42
N GLY A 219 -8.33 26.45 -44.53
CA GLY A 219 -8.93 25.66 -45.60
C GLY A 219 -8.74 24.16 -45.39
N SER A 220 -8.89 23.38 -46.46
CA SER A 220 -8.72 21.93 -46.39
C SER A 220 -7.25 21.51 -46.30
N SER A 221 -6.99 20.47 -45.50
CA SER A 221 -5.82 19.60 -45.62
C SER A 221 -6.14 18.38 -46.49
N ASP A 222 -5.19 17.44 -46.61
CA ASP A 222 -5.43 16.09 -47.10
C ASP A 222 -6.49 15.33 -46.27
N PHE A 223 -6.59 15.62 -44.96
CA PHE A 223 -7.67 15.16 -44.09
C PHE A 223 -8.91 16.09 -44.15
N VAL A 224 -9.76 15.86 -45.14
CA VAL A 224 -11.05 16.54 -45.30
C VAL A 224 -12.16 15.52 -45.51
N GLN A 225 -13.30 15.74 -44.85
CA GLN A 225 -14.52 15.02 -45.21
C GLN A 225 -15.13 15.74 -46.43
N GLY A 226 -15.25 15.02 -47.55
CA GLY A 226 -15.75 15.58 -48.81
C GLY A 226 -14.65 16.16 -49.71
N GLU A 227 -15.01 17.18 -50.49
CA GLU A 227 -14.11 17.81 -51.47
C GLU A 227 -13.12 18.77 -50.81
N HIS A 228 -11.92 18.88 -51.38
CA HIS A 228 -10.96 19.92 -51.02
C HIS A 228 -11.53 21.32 -51.26
N TYR A 229 -11.09 22.26 -50.43
CA TYR A 229 -11.49 23.65 -50.48
C TYR A 229 -10.42 24.57 -49.90
N SER A 230 -10.48 25.82 -50.33
CA SER A 230 -9.99 27.01 -49.66
C SER A 230 -11.17 27.91 -49.29
N TYR A 231 -10.89 29.02 -48.62
CA TYR A 231 -11.94 29.98 -48.24
C TYR A 231 -12.36 30.91 -49.38
N ALA A 232 -11.68 30.89 -50.55
CA ALA A 232 -11.95 31.80 -51.67
C ALA A 232 -11.76 31.07 -53.01
N GLU A 233 -12.75 30.27 -53.39
CA GLU A 233 -12.70 29.42 -54.59
C GLU A 233 -13.10 30.15 -55.88
N THR A 234 -13.68 31.35 -55.79
CA THR A 234 -14.19 32.07 -56.95
C THR A 234 -13.04 32.60 -57.83
N PRO A 235 -12.94 32.19 -59.12
CA PRO A 235 -11.86 32.64 -59.99
C PRO A 235 -11.87 34.16 -60.21
N ASN A 236 -10.70 34.80 -60.03
CA ASN A 236 -10.48 36.25 -60.13
C ASN A 236 -11.14 37.12 -59.04
N ASP A 237 -11.57 36.52 -57.93
CA ASP A 237 -12.03 37.24 -56.73
C ASP A 237 -10.85 37.84 -55.94
N MET A 238 -10.23 38.88 -56.52
CA MET A 238 -9.03 39.51 -55.94
C MET A 238 -9.34 40.45 -54.78
N ASP A 239 -10.59 40.89 -54.63
CA ASP A 239 -11.09 41.67 -53.50
C ASP A 239 -11.72 40.81 -52.40
N LEU A 240 -11.73 39.47 -52.57
CA LEU A 240 -12.24 38.48 -51.60
C LEU A 240 -13.71 38.71 -51.23
N SER A 241 -14.52 39.18 -52.19
CA SER A 241 -15.95 39.43 -51.96
C SER A 241 -16.75 38.16 -51.69
N GLU A 242 -16.26 37.01 -52.15
CA GLU A 242 -16.88 35.69 -51.96
C GLU A 242 -16.14 34.84 -50.91
N PHE A 243 -15.22 35.42 -50.13
CA PHE A 243 -14.53 34.72 -49.05
C PHE A 243 -15.54 34.18 -48.02
N SER A 244 -15.42 32.91 -47.66
CA SER A 244 -16.31 32.28 -46.69
C SER A 244 -15.63 31.21 -45.84
N ILE A 245 -15.97 31.20 -44.55
CA ILE A 245 -15.60 30.14 -43.59
C ILE A 245 -16.78 29.21 -43.29
N GLU A 246 -17.82 29.18 -44.12
CA GLU A 246 -19.03 28.39 -43.84
C GLU A 246 -18.71 26.91 -43.61
N ARG A 247 -17.73 26.35 -44.33
CA ARG A 247 -17.28 24.97 -44.13
C ARG A 247 -16.66 24.71 -42.76
N ASP A 248 -16.02 25.70 -42.15
CA ASP A 248 -15.49 25.57 -40.80
C ASP A 248 -16.61 25.63 -39.75
N ARG A 249 -17.71 26.34 -40.06
CA ARG A 249 -18.89 26.45 -39.19
C ARG A 249 -19.68 25.15 -39.09
N GLU A 250 -19.55 24.25 -40.06
CA GLU A 250 -20.27 22.98 -40.06
C GLU A 250 -19.80 22.07 -38.91
N HIS A 251 -18.48 21.91 -38.71
CA HIS A 251 -17.95 20.95 -37.74
C HIS A 251 -16.75 21.45 -36.92
N ILE A 252 -15.85 22.26 -37.50
CA ILE A 252 -14.63 22.69 -36.82
C ILE A 252 -14.96 23.64 -35.67
N ILE A 253 -15.71 24.71 -35.96
CA ILE A 253 -16.04 25.73 -34.96
C ILE A 253 -16.91 25.17 -33.83
N PRO A 254 -17.96 24.36 -34.08
CA PRO A 254 -18.71 23.71 -33.01
C PRO A 254 -17.84 22.87 -32.07
N VAL A 255 -16.90 22.07 -32.61
CA VAL A 255 -16.01 21.27 -31.78
C VAL A 255 -15.03 22.13 -30.99
N LEU A 256 -14.48 23.19 -31.60
CA LEU A 256 -13.63 24.15 -30.89
C LEU A 256 -14.36 24.85 -29.75
N GLN A 257 -15.65 25.13 -29.90
CA GLN A 257 -16.48 25.74 -28.85
C GLN A 257 -16.71 24.81 -27.66
N ASP A 258 -16.69 23.49 -27.86
CA ASP A 258 -16.77 22.55 -26.73
C ASP A 258 -15.44 22.41 -25.98
N ILE A 259 -14.33 22.67 -26.69
CA ILE A 259 -12.98 22.54 -26.13
C ILE A 259 -12.62 23.72 -25.21
N LEU A 260 -13.12 24.92 -25.53
CA LEU A 260 -12.80 26.20 -24.86
C LEU A 260 -13.74 26.50 -23.69
#